data_AF-F3KDZ7-F1
#
_entry.id   AF-F3KDZ7-F1
#
_cell.length_a   1.000
_cell.length_b   1.000
_cell.length_c   1.000
_cell.angle_alpha   90.00
_cell.angle_beta   90.00
_cell.angle_gamma   90.00
#
_symmetry.space_group_name_H-M   'P 1'
#
loop_
_entity.id
_entity.type
_entity.pdbx_description
1 polymer ?
#
loop_
_entity_poly.entity_id
_entity_poly.type
_entity_poly.pdbx_seq_one_letter_code
_entity_poly.pdbx_strand_id
1 'polypeptide(L)'
;MIEAGIESALGVIAGTDNDADNLSIIITARDLKPDLITVARQNVRTNKPVFKAANVNLIMEPGRIVANEVYMRIRTPLLTECFSLIRKRDEASTRALLHRIANAMGEQELDAWTLTIDEQKSPAITEAIAEGRKVRLNALEMDPRNRDRALPAVALMLKRGHDSLLVPPPETGLQKGDQILYCGQDQAEQHMGWIMRDHNTLRYIQTGQVGPDGLLWHWLKTRRDQARGTK
;
A
#
# COMPACT_ATOMS: atom_id res chain seq x y z
N MET A 1 21.50 22.97 -29.10
CA MET A 1 20.05 22.67 -29.05
C MET A 1 19.39 22.69 -30.41
N ILE A 2 19.69 23.66 -31.28
CA ILE A 2 19.21 23.68 -32.68
C ILE A 2 19.68 22.43 -33.45
N GLU A 3 20.97 22.12 -33.39
CA GLU A 3 21.52 20.87 -33.95
C GLU A 3 20.90 19.59 -33.35
N ALA A 4 20.32 19.70 -32.15
CA ALA A 4 19.65 18.60 -31.46
C ALA A 4 18.14 18.51 -31.78
N GLY A 5 17.62 19.35 -32.70
CA GLY A 5 16.25 19.25 -33.20
C GLY A 5 15.16 19.75 -32.24
N ILE A 6 15.50 20.71 -31.35
CA ILE A 6 14.59 21.17 -30.28
C ILE A 6 13.25 21.72 -30.77
N GLU A 7 13.22 22.33 -31.96
CA GLU A 7 12.02 22.90 -32.56
C GLU A 7 10.91 21.85 -32.78
N SER A 8 11.31 20.63 -33.14
CA SER A 8 10.40 19.47 -33.30
C SER A 8 10.21 18.64 -32.03
N ALA A 9 10.99 18.88 -30.97
CA ALA A 9 10.95 18.05 -29.76
C ALA A 9 9.67 18.26 -28.95
N LEU A 10 9.16 17.18 -28.32
CA LEU A 10 8.02 17.25 -27.39
C LEU A 10 8.43 17.57 -25.96
N GLY A 11 9.70 17.36 -25.62
CA GLY A 11 10.22 17.64 -24.30
C GLY A 11 11.75 17.60 -24.25
N VAL A 12 12.29 18.06 -23.13
CA VAL A 12 13.72 18.11 -22.83
C VAL A 12 13.98 17.56 -21.42
N ILE A 13 15.06 16.78 -21.30
CA ILE A 13 15.52 16.22 -20.03
C ILE A 13 16.92 16.76 -19.75
N ALA A 14 17.06 17.51 -18.66
CA ALA A 14 18.33 18.03 -18.17
C ALA A 14 18.80 17.17 -17.00
N GLY A 15 19.75 16.25 -17.26
CA GLY A 15 20.10 15.15 -16.36
C GLY A 15 21.53 15.13 -15.82
N THR A 16 22.25 16.25 -15.89
CA THR A 16 23.66 16.32 -15.46
C THR A 16 23.78 16.25 -13.93
N ASP A 17 25.02 16.11 -13.44
CA ASP A 17 25.37 16.15 -12.02
C ASP A 17 25.46 17.57 -11.44
N ASN A 18 25.20 18.61 -12.26
CA ASN A 18 25.22 20.01 -11.87
C ASN A 18 23.86 20.68 -12.04
N ASP A 19 23.31 21.19 -10.93
CA ASP A 19 22.01 21.85 -10.89
C ASP A 19 21.95 23.14 -11.72
N ALA A 20 23.03 23.90 -11.76
CA ALA A 20 23.09 25.14 -12.54
C ALA A 20 23.05 24.83 -14.05
N ASP A 21 23.76 23.80 -14.49
CA ASP A 21 23.73 23.35 -15.89
C ASP A 21 22.33 22.84 -16.25
N ASN A 22 21.71 22.06 -15.37
CA ASN A 22 20.36 21.55 -15.61
C ASN A 22 19.34 22.68 -15.76
N LEU A 23 19.41 23.71 -14.91
CA LEU A 23 18.55 24.89 -15.02
C LEU A 23 18.84 25.70 -16.29
N SER A 24 20.11 25.89 -16.64
CA SER A 24 20.53 26.59 -17.85
C SER A 24 19.99 25.91 -19.12
N ILE A 25 20.08 24.57 -19.17
CA ILE A 25 19.49 23.74 -20.23
C ILE A 25 17.98 23.97 -20.31
N ILE A 26 17.26 23.90 -19.20
CA ILE A 26 15.80 24.07 -19.19
C ILE A 26 15.37 25.48 -19.64
N ILE A 27 16.02 26.53 -19.12
CA ILE A 27 15.68 27.91 -19.45
C ILE A 27 15.94 28.15 -20.94
N THR A 28 17.13 27.78 -21.43
CA THR A 28 17.50 27.94 -22.85
C THR A 28 16.56 27.14 -23.77
N ALA A 29 16.18 25.92 -23.38
CA ALA A 29 15.24 25.11 -24.14
C ALA A 29 13.86 25.76 -24.23
N ARG A 30 13.38 26.34 -23.14
CA ARG A 30 12.06 26.97 -23.07
C ARG A 30 12.01 28.31 -23.80
N ASP A 31 13.11 29.08 -23.78
CA ASP A 31 13.24 30.30 -24.57
C ASP A 31 13.13 30.00 -26.08
N LEU A 32 13.62 28.84 -26.52
CA LEU A 32 13.50 28.38 -27.91
C LEU A 32 12.13 27.78 -28.23
N LYS A 33 11.52 27.05 -27.27
CA LYS A 33 10.20 26.44 -27.43
C LYS A 33 9.43 26.40 -26.10
N PRO A 34 8.53 27.36 -25.86
CA PRO A 34 7.83 27.50 -24.57
C PRO A 34 6.99 26.30 -24.14
N ASP A 35 6.42 25.57 -25.12
CA ASP A 35 5.48 24.47 -24.88
C ASP A 35 6.18 23.12 -24.62
N LEU A 36 7.50 23.11 -24.42
CA LEU A 36 8.23 21.88 -24.11
C LEU A 36 7.86 21.33 -22.74
N ILE A 37 7.64 20.02 -22.68
CA ILE A 37 7.65 19.30 -21.41
C ILE A 37 9.10 19.27 -20.89
N THR A 38 9.33 19.79 -19.70
CA THR A 38 10.65 19.94 -19.11
C THR A 38 10.84 19.01 -17.91
N VAL A 39 11.89 18.20 -17.95
CA VAL A 39 12.31 17.35 -16.83
C VAL A 39 13.72 17.75 -16.42
N ALA A 40 13.97 18.00 -15.14
CA ALA A 40 15.30 18.34 -14.66
C ALA A 40 15.71 17.51 -13.45
N ARG A 41 16.98 17.09 -13.43
CA ARG A 41 17.60 16.45 -12.28
C ARG A 41 18.05 17.50 -11.28
N GLN A 42 17.54 17.39 -10.06
CA GLN A 42 17.98 18.15 -8.90
C GLN A 42 18.89 17.27 -8.04
N ASN A 43 20.17 17.62 -8.00
CA ASN A 43 21.20 16.93 -7.23
C ASN A 43 21.24 17.42 -5.79
N VAL A 44 21.03 18.72 -5.53
CA VAL A 44 21.13 19.32 -4.19
C VAL A 44 19.76 19.77 -3.69
N ARG A 45 19.33 19.24 -2.53
CA ARG A 45 17.98 19.49 -1.98
C ARG A 45 17.70 20.98 -1.66
N THR A 46 18.72 21.74 -1.26
CA THR A 46 18.60 23.17 -0.95
C THR A 46 18.24 24.02 -2.17
N ASN A 47 18.47 23.53 -3.39
CA ASN A 47 18.16 24.24 -4.63
C ASN A 47 16.68 24.11 -5.05
N LYS A 48 15.86 23.38 -4.27
CA LYS A 48 14.44 23.18 -4.55
C LYS A 48 13.66 24.46 -4.85
N PRO A 49 13.86 25.59 -4.13
CA PRO A 49 13.17 26.85 -4.47
C PRO A 49 13.52 27.37 -5.86
N VAL A 50 14.78 27.19 -6.30
CA VAL A 50 15.26 27.64 -7.61
C VAL A 50 14.66 26.80 -8.73
N PHE A 51 14.62 25.46 -8.57
CA PHE A 51 13.95 24.58 -9.53
C PHE A 51 12.44 24.84 -9.61
N LYS A 52 11.80 25.16 -8.48
CA LYS A 52 10.38 25.53 -8.45
C LYS A 52 10.13 26.86 -9.18
N ALA A 53 11.00 27.85 -8.97
CA ALA A 53 10.93 29.14 -9.66
C ALA A 53 11.17 29.01 -11.17
N ALA A 54 12.03 28.07 -11.59
CA ALA A 54 12.26 27.75 -13.00
C ALA A 54 11.10 27.00 -13.68
N ASN A 55 9.99 26.75 -12.99
CA ASN A 55 8.77 26.15 -13.50
C ASN A 55 9.00 24.87 -14.33
N VAL A 56 9.90 24.01 -13.86
CA VAL A 56 10.16 22.70 -14.47
C VAL A 56 8.95 21.80 -14.27
N ASN A 57 8.45 21.14 -15.31
CA ASN A 57 7.25 20.30 -15.22
C ASN A 57 7.46 19.08 -14.32
N LEU A 58 8.64 18.48 -14.36
CA LEU A 58 9.00 17.34 -13.51
C LEU A 58 10.43 17.52 -12.95
N ILE A 59 10.56 17.39 -11.63
CA ILE A 59 11.87 17.45 -10.95
C ILE A 59 12.23 16.04 -10.47
N MET A 60 13.35 15.51 -10.97
CA MET A 60 13.92 14.24 -10.53
C MET A 60 14.91 14.50 -9.38
N GLU A 61 14.67 13.90 -8.21
CA GLU A 61 15.55 14.02 -7.03
C GLU A 61 16.21 12.65 -6.74
N PRO A 62 17.42 12.35 -7.26
CA PRO A 62 18.04 11.04 -7.13
C PRO A 62 18.23 10.62 -5.67
N GLY A 63 18.61 11.55 -4.79
CA GLY A 63 18.75 11.28 -3.36
C GLY A 63 17.44 10.83 -2.71
N ARG A 64 16.30 11.38 -3.13
CA ARG A 64 14.98 10.99 -2.62
C ARG A 64 14.54 9.65 -3.21
N ILE A 65 14.81 9.39 -4.49
CA ILE A 65 14.51 8.11 -5.15
C ILE A 65 15.30 6.98 -4.50
N VAL A 66 16.61 7.15 -4.34
CA VAL A 66 17.49 6.16 -3.69
C VAL A 66 17.15 6.02 -2.20
N ALA A 67 16.91 7.12 -1.49
CA ALA A 67 16.47 7.03 -0.09
C ALA A 67 15.14 6.29 0.03
N ASN A 68 14.19 6.51 -0.88
CA ASN A 68 12.92 5.77 -0.89
C ASN A 68 13.14 4.30 -1.25
N GLU A 69 14.03 3.99 -2.19
CA GLU A 69 14.39 2.61 -2.53
C GLU A 69 15.06 1.89 -1.36
N VAL A 70 16.02 2.53 -0.69
CA VAL A 70 16.67 2.02 0.52
C VAL A 70 15.65 1.87 1.65
N TYR A 71 14.78 2.86 1.84
CA TYR A 71 13.70 2.83 2.82
C TYR A 71 12.72 1.68 2.54
N MET A 72 12.33 1.46 1.28
CA MET A 72 11.50 0.33 0.86
C MET A 72 12.21 -1.02 1.03
N ARG A 73 13.53 -1.10 0.77
CA ARG A 73 14.32 -2.31 1.03
C ARG A 73 14.44 -2.62 2.53
N ILE A 74 14.50 -1.58 3.37
CA ILE A 74 14.52 -1.70 4.83
C ILE A 74 13.12 -2.06 5.38
N ARG A 75 12.06 -1.50 4.80
CA ARG A 75 10.67 -1.70 5.23
C ARG A 75 10.05 -2.99 4.70
N THR A 76 10.39 -3.42 3.48
CA THR A 76 9.54 -4.37 2.72
C THR A 76 10.34 -5.20 1.68
N PRO A 77 11.27 -6.09 2.08
CA PRO A 77 12.02 -6.94 1.14
C PRO A 77 11.12 -7.77 0.19
N LEU A 78 9.86 -7.99 0.58
CA LEU A 78 8.83 -8.64 -0.21
C LEU A 78 8.46 -7.90 -1.51
N LEU A 79 8.62 -6.56 -1.59
CA LEU A 79 8.33 -5.81 -2.83
C LEU A 79 9.28 -6.20 -3.95
N THR A 80 10.58 -6.28 -3.65
CA THR A 80 11.62 -6.68 -4.61
C THR A 80 11.39 -8.10 -5.11
N GLU A 81 11.04 -9.01 -4.20
CA GLU A 81 10.71 -10.40 -4.54
C GLU A 81 9.43 -10.48 -5.38
N CYS A 82 8.39 -9.73 -5.02
CA CYS A 82 7.14 -9.65 -5.76
C CYS A 82 7.35 -9.17 -7.20
N PHE A 83 8.10 -8.08 -7.41
CA PHE A 83 8.42 -7.61 -8.77
C PHE A 83 9.21 -8.63 -9.57
N SER A 84 10.16 -9.32 -8.93
CA SER A 84 10.95 -10.37 -9.59
C SER A 84 10.09 -11.55 -10.05
N LEU A 85 9.04 -11.90 -9.29
CA LEU A 85 8.08 -12.93 -9.65
C LEU A 85 7.08 -12.45 -10.71
N ILE A 86 6.60 -11.20 -10.64
CA ILE A 86 5.68 -10.61 -11.62
C ILE A 86 6.32 -10.58 -13.01
N ARG A 87 7.61 -10.25 -13.12
CA ARG A 87 8.35 -10.24 -14.40
C ARG A 87 8.40 -11.59 -15.12
N LYS A 88 8.07 -12.69 -14.43
CA LYS A 88 8.05 -14.05 -14.97
C LYS A 88 6.64 -14.52 -15.37
N ARG A 89 5.58 -13.72 -15.15
CA ARG A 89 4.20 -14.06 -15.51
C ARG A 89 3.90 -13.82 -16.98
N ASP A 90 2.85 -14.48 -17.47
CA ASP A 90 2.25 -14.19 -18.76
C ASP A 90 1.52 -12.82 -18.77
N GLU A 91 1.24 -12.33 -19.97
CA GLU A 91 0.64 -11.02 -20.18
C GLU A 91 -0.80 -10.92 -19.64
N ALA A 92 -1.60 -11.98 -19.75
CA ALA A 92 -3.00 -11.99 -19.30
C ALA A 92 -3.10 -11.90 -17.78
N SER A 93 -2.28 -12.68 -17.08
CA SER A 93 -2.16 -12.69 -15.61
C SER A 93 -1.63 -11.36 -15.07
N THR A 94 -0.76 -10.67 -15.82
CA THR A 94 -0.22 -9.35 -15.47
C THR A 94 -1.29 -8.27 -15.64
N ARG A 95 -2.05 -8.32 -16.73
CA ARG A 95 -3.16 -7.40 -17.01
C ARG A 95 -4.26 -7.49 -15.96
N ALA A 96 -4.62 -8.69 -15.52
CA ALA A 96 -5.58 -8.88 -14.44
C ALA A 96 -5.12 -8.25 -13.12
N LEU A 97 -3.83 -8.36 -12.79
CA LEU A 97 -3.26 -7.73 -11.60
C LEU A 97 -3.28 -6.20 -11.70
N LEU A 98 -2.90 -5.64 -12.85
CA LEU A 98 -2.98 -4.19 -13.09
C LEU A 98 -4.42 -3.68 -12.92
N HIS A 99 -5.41 -4.42 -13.42
CA HIS A 99 -6.82 -4.04 -13.29
C HIS A 99 -7.28 -4.05 -11.82
N ARG A 100 -6.80 -5.00 -11.01
CA ARG A 100 -7.08 -5.04 -9.56
C ARG A 100 -6.46 -3.86 -8.83
N ILE A 101 -5.19 -3.54 -9.13
CA ILE A 101 -4.49 -2.38 -8.53
C ILE A 101 -5.19 -1.08 -8.95
N ALA A 102 -5.55 -0.93 -10.22
CA ALA A 102 -6.27 0.25 -10.70
C ALA A 102 -7.63 0.44 -10.01
N ASN A 103 -8.37 -0.64 -9.79
CA ASN A 103 -9.62 -0.58 -9.05
C ASN A 103 -9.42 -0.19 -7.57
N ALA A 104 -8.28 -0.54 -6.97
CA ALA A 104 -7.96 -0.16 -5.59
C ALA A 104 -7.46 1.29 -5.45
N MET A 105 -6.82 1.87 -6.49
CA MET A 105 -6.41 3.27 -6.51
C MET A 105 -7.60 4.20 -6.23
N GLY A 106 -8.68 4.05 -6.99
CA GLY A 106 -9.76 5.03 -6.98
C GLY A 106 -9.20 6.42 -7.29
N GLU A 107 -9.47 7.41 -6.43
CA GLU A 107 -8.93 8.78 -6.52
C GLU A 107 -7.70 9.03 -5.62
N GLN A 108 -7.24 8.03 -4.87
CA GLN A 108 -6.15 8.18 -3.90
C GLN A 108 -4.88 7.47 -4.36
N GLU A 109 -3.72 7.95 -3.89
CA GLU A 109 -2.45 7.25 -4.04
C GLU A 109 -2.48 5.93 -3.24
N LEU A 110 -1.77 4.92 -3.76
CA LEU A 110 -1.60 3.66 -3.06
C LEU A 110 -0.21 3.54 -2.50
N ASP A 111 -0.15 3.02 -1.28
CA ASP A 111 1.09 2.60 -0.64
C ASP A 111 1.18 1.07 -0.61
N ALA A 112 2.39 0.59 -0.34
CA ALA A 112 2.66 -0.83 -0.18
C ALA A 112 3.24 -1.12 1.20
N TRP A 113 2.63 -2.08 1.90
CA TRP A 113 3.02 -2.47 3.25
C TRP A 113 3.03 -3.99 3.40
N THR A 114 3.69 -4.47 4.46
CA THR A 114 3.69 -5.89 4.81
C THR A 114 3.02 -6.10 6.16
N LEU A 115 2.08 -7.04 6.18
CA LEU A 115 1.53 -7.60 7.41
C LEU A 115 2.28 -8.89 7.75
N THR A 116 2.68 -9.05 9.00
CA THR A 116 3.27 -10.29 9.52
C THR A 116 2.29 -10.93 10.49
N ILE A 117 2.04 -12.23 10.33
CA ILE A 117 1.23 -13.01 11.27
C ILE A 117 2.14 -13.52 12.40
N ASP A 118 2.21 -12.76 13.49
CA ASP A 118 2.97 -13.08 14.70
C ASP A 118 2.21 -12.64 15.97
N GLU A 119 2.65 -13.10 17.15
CA GLU A 119 1.97 -12.79 18.42
C GLU A 119 2.00 -11.30 18.77
N GLN A 120 3.02 -10.56 18.32
CA GLN A 120 3.21 -9.16 18.67
C GLN A 120 2.31 -8.23 17.85
N LYS A 121 2.17 -8.51 16.55
CA LYS A 121 1.47 -7.66 15.59
C LYS A 121 0.05 -8.14 15.31
N SER A 122 -0.23 -9.43 15.47
CA SER A 122 -1.51 -10.06 15.13
C SER A 122 -2.05 -11.02 16.20
N PRO A 123 -2.14 -10.61 17.48
CA PRO A 123 -2.53 -11.49 18.57
C PRO A 123 -3.89 -12.18 18.31
N ALA A 124 -4.88 -11.45 17.77
CA ALA A 124 -6.21 -11.99 17.48
C ALA A 124 -6.20 -13.12 16.45
N ILE A 125 -5.31 -13.02 15.46
CA ILE A 125 -5.14 -14.04 14.42
C ILE A 125 -4.39 -15.24 14.99
N THR A 126 -3.29 -15.01 15.71
CA THR A 126 -2.48 -16.10 16.27
C THR A 126 -3.24 -16.91 17.31
N GLU A 127 -4.03 -16.27 18.17
CA GLU A 127 -4.89 -16.95 19.15
C GLU A 127 -5.99 -17.76 18.44
N ALA A 128 -6.64 -17.18 17.43
CA ALA A 128 -7.63 -17.91 16.63
C ALA A 128 -7.05 -19.16 15.98
N ILE A 129 -5.85 -19.07 15.40
CA ILE A 129 -5.15 -20.22 14.81
C ILE A 129 -4.78 -21.25 15.88
N ALA A 130 -4.30 -20.80 17.06
CA ALA A 130 -3.94 -21.69 18.17
C ALA A 130 -5.16 -22.46 18.73
N GLU A 131 -6.34 -21.85 18.71
CA GLU A 131 -7.63 -22.48 19.03
C GLU A 131 -8.16 -23.43 17.93
N GLY A 132 -7.42 -23.61 16.84
CA GLY A 132 -7.81 -24.45 15.71
C GLY A 132 -8.81 -23.81 14.74
N ARG A 133 -9.11 -22.50 14.88
CA ARG A 133 -9.96 -21.77 13.94
C ARG A 133 -9.20 -21.47 12.66
N LYS A 134 -9.87 -21.66 11.51
CA LYS A 134 -9.32 -21.28 10.20
C LYS A 134 -9.56 -19.80 9.95
N VAL A 135 -8.48 -19.01 9.99
CA VAL A 135 -8.50 -17.62 9.53
C VAL A 135 -8.08 -17.58 8.07
N ARG A 136 -8.89 -16.96 7.22
CA ARG A 136 -8.66 -16.83 5.78
C ARG A 136 -8.22 -15.41 5.44
N LEU A 137 -7.48 -15.26 4.35
CA LEU A 137 -6.97 -13.97 3.87
C LEU A 137 -8.09 -12.94 3.70
N ASN A 138 -9.22 -13.34 3.11
CA ASN A 138 -10.37 -12.45 2.88
C ASN A 138 -10.88 -11.78 4.16
N ALA A 139 -10.73 -12.38 5.33
CA ALA A 139 -11.15 -11.78 6.60
C ALA A 139 -10.38 -10.48 6.91
N LEU A 140 -9.16 -10.33 6.37
CA LEU A 140 -8.37 -9.10 6.51
C LEU A 140 -8.76 -8.04 5.47
N GLU A 141 -9.39 -8.46 4.38
CA GLU A 141 -9.72 -7.59 3.24
C GLU A 141 -11.13 -6.95 3.38
N MET A 142 -11.84 -7.20 4.47
CA MET A 142 -13.18 -6.65 4.72
C MET A 142 -13.15 -5.39 5.58
N ASP A 143 -14.06 -4.45 5.33
CA ASP A 143 -14.24 -3.27 6.17
C ASP A 143 -14.83 -3.69 7.53
N PRO A 144 -14.14 -3.43 8.67
CA PRO A 144 -14.60 -3.83 9.98
C PRO A 144 -15.93 -3.17 10.40
N ARG A 145 -16.30 -2.04 9.78
CA ARG A 145 -17.56 -1.33 10.04
C ARG A 145 -18.70 -1.87 9.18
N ASN A 146 -18.39 -2.39 7.99
CA ASN A 146 -19.36 -2.98 7.09
C ASN A 146 -18.75 -4.20 6.37
N ARG A 147 -19.03 -5.39 6.89
CA ARG A 147 -18.48 -6.65 6.38
C ARG A 147 -18.93 -7.02 4.96
N ASP A 148 -19.85 -6.29 4.34
CA ASP A 148 -20.25 -6.52 2.95
C ASP A 148 -19.37 -5.70 1.98
N ARG A 149 -18.49 -4.85 2.51
CA ARG A 149 -17.59 -3.98 1.75
C ARG A 149 -16.15 -4.46 1.89
N ALA A 150 -15.47 -4.57 0.75
CA ALA A 150 -14.03 -4.81 0.72
C ALA A 150 -13.24 -3.51 0.98
N LEU A 151 -12.12 -3.62 1.68
CA LEU A 151 -11.14 -2.56 1.79
C LEU A 151 -10.48 -2.30 0.42
N PRO A 152 -10.12 -1.05 0.11
CA PRO A 152 -9.41 -0.68 -1.11
C PRO A 152 -7.93 -1.11 -1.01
N ALA A 153 -7.69 -2.42 -0.99
CA ALA A 153 -6.38 -3.03 -0.92
C ALA A 153 -6.35 -4.35 -1.70
N VAL A 154 -5.17 -4.70 -2.20
CA VAL A 154 -4.92 -5.90 -2.99
C VAL A 154 -3.76 -6.66 -2.36
N ALA A 155 -3.99 -7.91 -1.96
CA ALA A 155 -2.91 -8.83 -1.61
C ALA A 155 -2.09 -9.17 -2.88
N LEU A 156 -0.86 -8.67 -2.94
CA LEU A 156 0.05 -8.88 -4.07
C LEU A 156 0.83 -10.18 -3.94
N MET A 157 1.20 -10.57 -2.71
CA MET A 157 1.99 -11.76 -2.45
C MET A 157 1.82 -12.24 -1.01
N LEU A 158 1.76 -13.56 -0.82
CA LEU A 158 1.92 -14.21 0.48
C LEU A 158 3.25 -14.97 0.48
N LYS A 159 4.07 -14.75 1.49
CA LYS A 159 5.30 -15.49 1.74
C LYS A 159 5.16 -16.32 3.00
N ARG A 160 5.44 -17.61 2.88
CA ARG A 160 5.41 -18.60 3.96
C ARG A 160 6.74 -19.34 3.99
N GLY A 161 7.62 -18.93 4.91
CA GLY A 161 8.99 -19.43 4.94
C GLY A 161 9.74 -19.11 3.64
N HIS A 162 10.03 -20.14 2.86
CA HIS A 162 10.69 -20.01 1.55
C HIS A 162 9.72 -19.99 0.36
N ASP A 163 8.44 -20.31 0.58
CA ASP A 163 7.43 -20.35 -0.48
C ASP A 163 6.79 -18.98 -0.65
N SER A 164 6.66 -18.55 -1.90
CA SER A 164 6.05 -17.28 -2.27
C SER A 164 4.91 -17.51 -3.26
N LEU A 165 3.71 -17.11 -2.86
CA LEU A 165 2.49 -17.17 -3.65
C LEU A 165 2.11 -15.77 -4.12
N LEU A 166 2.29 -15.49 -5.41
CA LEU A 166 1.80 -14.26 -6.02
C LEU A 166 0.28 -14.27 -6.13
N VAL A 167 -0.32 -13.13 -5.78
CA VAL A 167 -1.76 -12.89 -5.91
C VAL A 167 -2.56 -14.04 -5.27
N PRO A 168 -2.39 -14.27 -3.95
CA PRO A 168 -2.99 -15.41 -3.27
C PRO A 168 -4.54 -15.38 -3.41
N PRO A 169 -5.20 -16.54 -3.53
CA PRO A 169 -6.66 -16.61 -3.49
C PRO A 169 -7.22 -16.06 -2.16
N PRO A 170 -8.40 -15.41 -2.15
CA PRO A 170 -8.98 -14.86 -0.92
C PRO A 170 -9.27 -15.93 0.16
N GLU A 171 -9.52 -17.17 -0.26
CA GLU A 171 -9.79 -18.29 0.64
C GLU A 171 -8.53 -18.91 1.28
N THR A 172 -7.34 -18.36 0.96
CA THR A 172 -6.06 -18.86 1.48
C THR A 172 -6.07 -18.81 3.00
N GLY A 173 -5.85 -19.96 3.64
CA GLY A 173 -5.72 -20.06 5.09
C GLY A 173 -4.40 -19.47 5.57
N LEU A 174 -4.49 -18.58 6.54
CA LEU A 174 -3.34 -17.91 7.17
C LEU A 174 -2.67 -18.83 8.20
N GLN A 175 -1.36 -18.69 8.33
CA GLN A 175 -0.52 -19.41 9.28
C GLN A 175 0.39 -18.45 10.03
N LYS A 176 0.80 -18.82 11.24
CA LYS A 176 1.82 -18.09 11.99
C LYS A 176 3.12 -18.05 11.16
N GLY A 177 3.73 -16.87 11.08
CA GLY A 177 4.92 -16.60 10.27
C GLY A 177 4.63 -16.15 8.83
N ASP A 178 3.37 -16.18 8.38
CA ASP A 178 3.01 -15.64 7.07
C ASP A 178 3.34 -14.15 7.00
N GLN A 179 3.92 -13.73 5.88
CA GLN A 179 4.11 -12.33 5.54
C GLN A 179 3.31 -12.02 4.28
N ILE A 180 2.43 -11.02 4.35
CA ILE A 180 1.54 -10.68 3.24
C ILE A 180 1.87 -9.27 2.79
N LEU A 181 2.26 -9.14 1.52
CA LEU A 181 2.47 -7.86 0.85
C LEU A 181 1.16 -7.37 0.28
N TYR A 182 0.73 -6.19 0.73
CA TYR A 182 -0.43 -5.48 0.21
C TYR A 182 -0.02 -4.24 -0.58
N CYS A 183 -0.90 -3.84 -1.49
CA CYS A 183 -0.92 -2.50 -2.06
C CYS A 183 -2.34 -1.96 -1.96
N GLY A 184 -2.50 -0.76 -1.42
CA GLY A 184 -3.82 -0.21 -1.10
C GLY A 184 -3.74 1.20 -0.53
N GLN A 185 -4.89 1.72 -0.09
CA GLN A 185 -4.96 3.05 0.55
C GLN A 185 -4.56 2.96 2.03
N ASP A 186 -4.02 4.04 2.59
CA ASP A 186 -3.61 4.13 4.02
C ASP A 186 -4.69 3.68 5.01
N GLN A 187 -5.95 4.02 4.72
CA GLN A 187 -7.09 3.63 5.57
C GLN A 187 -7.27 2.10 5.63
N ALA A 188 -6.93 1.39 4.55
CA ALA A 188 -6.99 -0.07 4.53
C ALA A 188 -5.92 -0.68 5.44
N GLU A 189 -4.69 -0.17 5.42
CA GLU A 189 -3.63 -0.62 6.36
C GLU A 189 -4.05 -0.42 7.81
N GLN A 190 -4.62 0.75 8.13
CA GLN A 190 -5.12 1.05 9.46
C GLN A 190 -6.23 0.08 9.88
N HIS A 191 -7.26 -0.12 9.04
CA HIS A 191 -8.35 -1.04 9.35
C HIS A 191 -7.87 -2.49 9.50
N MET A 192 -6.97 -2.96 8.63
CA MET A 192 -6.35 -4.28 8.75
C MET A 192 -5.62 -4.45 10.09
N GLY A 193 -4.90 -3.42 10.53
CA GLY A 193 -4.24 -3.41 11.84
C GLY A 193 -5.20 -3.57 13.02
N TRP A 194 -6.45 -3.11 12.89
CA TRP A 194 -7.48 -3.29 13.92
C TRP A 194 -7.99 -4.73 13.94
N ILE A 195 -8.27 -5.30 12.76
CA ILE A 195 -8.69 -6.71 12.60
C ILE A 195 -7.65 -7.67 13.20
N MET A 196 -6.36 -7.38 13.00
CA MET A 196 -5.26 -8.21 13.49
C MET A 196 -5.12 -8.20 15.02
N ARG A 197 -5.57 -7.13 15.70
CA ARG A 197 -5.35 -6.92 17.14
C ARG A 197 -6.59 -7.14 17.98
N ASP A 198 -7.78 -6.89 17.44
CA ASP A 198 -9.04 -6.98 18.16
C ASP A 198 -9.80 -8.28 17.86
N HIS A 199 -9.87 -9.14 18.88
CA HIS A 199 -10.58 -10.42 18.86
C HIS A 199 -12.07 -10.29 18.51
N ASN A 200 -12.74 -9.24 18.97
CA ASN A 200 -14.15 -9.02 18.71
C ASN A 200 -14.39 -8.59 17.27
N THR A 201 -13.51 -7.74 16.74
CA THR A 201 -13.54 -7.32 15.33
C THR A 201 -13.30 -8.52 14.41
N LEU A 202 -12.27 -9.33 14.68
CA LEU A 202 -11.98 -10.53 13.89
C LEU A 202 -13.16 -11.53 13.93
N ARG A 203 -13.72 -11.79 15.12
CA ARG A 203 -14.88 -12.68 15.28
C ARG A 203 -16.09 -12.15 14.52
N TYR A 204 -16.39 -10.86 14.63
CA TYR A 204 -17.49 -10.22 13.91
C TYR A 204 -17.36 -10.37 12.39
N ILE A 205 -16.16 -10.14 11.84
CA ILE A 205 -15.92 -10.31 10.40
C ILE A 205 -16.10 -11.77 9.96
N GLN A 206 -15.68 -12.74 10.78
CA GLN A 206 -15.80 -14.16 10.46
C GLN A 206 -17.24 -14.69 10.59
N THR A 207 -17.97 -14.31 11.66
CA THR A 207 -19.26 -14.93 12.01
C THR A 207 -20.46 -14.05 11.74
N GLY A 208 -20.28 -12.73 11.60
CA GLY A 208 -21.36 -11.74 11.57
C GLY A 208 -22.02 -11.49 12.92
N GLN A 209 -21.56 -12.15 13.98
CA GLN A 209 -22.12 -11.99 15.33
C GLN A 209 -21.26 -11.02 16.12
N VAL A 210 -21.89 -9.94 16.61
CA VAL A 210 -21.26 -9.06 17.58
C VAL A 210 -21.17 -9.81 18.90
N GLY A 211 -19.96 -9.95 19.43
CA GLY A 211 -19.70 -10.58 20.72
C GLY A 211 -20.46 -9.95 21.88
N PRO A 212 -20.75 -10.70 22.96
CA PRO A 212 -21.49 -10.19 24.12
C PRO A 212 -20.74 -9.16 25.00
N ASP A 213 -19.54 -8.71 24.61
CA ASP A 213 -18.61 -7.96 25.48
C ASP A 213 -18.69 -6.42 25.35
N GLY A 214 -19.76 -5.90 24.74
CA GLY A 214 -20.06 -4.47 24.82
C GLY A 214 -20.61 -4.13 26.22
N LEU A 215 -20.08 -3.10 26.89
CA LEU A 215 -20.61 -2.55 28.15
C LEU A 215 -22.14 -2.33 28.14
N LEU A 216 -22.70 -2.07 26.95
CA LEU A 216 -24.15 -2.00 26.68
C LEU A 216 -24.91 -3.31 27.01
N TRP A 217 -24.33 -4.47 26.69
CA TRP A 217 -24.92 -5.78 27.00
C TRP A 217 -24.81 -6.14 28.48
N HIS A 218 -23.73 -5.73 29.16
CA HIS A 218 -23.61 -5.89 30.61
C HIS A 218 -24.69 -5.09 31.34
N TRP A 219 -24.94 -3.84 30.91
CA TRP A 219 -26.00 -2.97 31.44
C TRP A 219 -27.42 -3.50 31.15
N LEU A 220 -27.64 -4.04 29.94
CA LEU A 220 -28.92 -4.67 29.58
C LEU A 220 -29.18 -5.98 30.35
N LYS A 221 -28.15 -6.75 30.68
CA LYS A 221 -28.27 -7.94 31.54
C LYS A 221 -28.60 -7.57 32.99
N THR A 222 -27.93 -6.55 33.56
CA THR A 222 -28.19 -6.13 34.96
C THR A 222 -29.64 -5.68 35.16
N ARG A 223 -30.24 -5.03 34.16
CA ARG A 223 -31.66 -4.62 34.21
C ARG A 223 -32.65 -5.76 34.05
N ARG A 224 -32.30 -6.82 33.31
CA ARG A 224 -33.18 -8.00 33.13
C ARG A 224 -33.19 -8.91 34.36
N ASP A 225 -32.09 -9.00 35.09
CA ASP A 225 -32.01 -9.80 36.31
C ASP A 225 -32.69 -9.09 37.51
N GLN A 226 -32.67 -7.76 37.58
CA GLN A 226 -33.46 -7.00 38.57
C GLN A 226 -34.98 -7.08 38.33
N ALA A 227 -35.43 -7.20 37.09
CA ALA A 227 -36.85 -7.35 36.76
C ALA A 227 -37.42 -8.77 36.95
N ARG A 228 -36.56 -9.77 37.21
CA ARG A 228 -36.94 -11.17 37.49
C ARG A 228 -36.85 -11.56 38.96
N GLY A 229 -36.39 -10.66 39.83
CA GLY A 229 -36.31 -10.86 41.29
C GLY A 229 -37.52 -10.37 42.09
N THR A 230 -38.62 -9.97 41.43
CA THR A 230 -39.87 -9.60 42.10
C THR A 230 -41.06 -10.31 41.43
N LYS A 231 -41.17 -11.61 41.69
CA LYS A 231 -42.43 -12.31 41.92
C LYS A 231 -42.16 -13.69 42.49
#